data_AF-A0A1B8ZYM4-F1
#
_entry.id   AF-A0A1B8ZYM4-F1
#
_cell.length_a   1.000
_cell.length_b   1.000
_cell.length_c   1.000
_cell.angle_alpha   90.00
_cell.angle_beta   90.00
_cell.angle_gamma   90.00
#
_symmetry.space_group_name_H-M   'P 1'
#
loop_
_entity.id
_entity.type
_entity.pdbx_description
1 polymer ?
#
loop_
_entity_poly.entity_id
_entity_poly.type
_entity_poly.pdbx_seq_one_letter_code
_entity_poly.pdbx_strand_id
1 'polypeptide(L)'
;MALINCDKTKEMKGKLFPARPYEDAQIDKFYWSDNGWDYTMIPLLKPYQLTKLQGKEEWMLNTSASKNEISDATPIESISVNTIYIYGIQGERLNFENTEMNPKVYFLINTKDLNVIFFDKESAFKAELKKLNLPETFLNPDEVFEQYKNDPVLPWFPDDIKKRLEEVKVGK
;
A
#
# COMPACT_ATOMS: atom_id res chain seq x y z
N MET A 1 21.18 -34.86 22.57
CA MET A 1 20.22 -33.83 23.01
C MET A 1 20.92 -32.48 22.92
N ALA A 2 20.69 -31.72 21.86
CA ALA A 2 21.18 -30.34 21.78
C ALA A 2 20.08 -29.43 22.33
N LEU A 3 20.36 -28.74 23.43
CA LEU A 3 19.58 -27.61 23.91
C LEU A 3 19.61 -26.53 22.83
N ILE A 4 18.54 -26.42 22.06
CA ILE A 4 18.38 -25.33 21.10
C ILE A 4 18.20 -24.05 21.93
N ASN A 5 19.27 -23.25 21.90
CA ASN A 5 19.47 -22.04 22.68
C ASN A 5 18.28 -21.07 22.50
N CYS A 6 17.59 -20.78 23.61
CA CYS A 6 16.42 -19.88 23.67
C CYS A 6 16.75 -18.43 23.23
N ASP A 7 18.03 -18.09 23.12
CA ASP A 7 18.51 -16.75 22.75
C ASP A 7 18.42 -16.46 21.26
N LYS A 8 18.56 -17.48 20.38
CA LYS A 8 18.43 -17.28 18.92
C LYS A 8 17.01 -16.88 18.50
N THR A 9 16.00 -17.32 19.26
CA THR A 9 14.59 -16.96 19.03
C THR A 9 14.29 -15.51 19.43
N LYS A 10 15.05 -14.91 20.36
CA LYS A 10 14.91 -13.49 20.71
C LYS A 10 15.54 -12.57 19.66
N GLU A 11 16.67 -12.96 19.07
CA GLU A 11 17.33 -12.21 17.98
C GLU A 11 16.57 -12.27 16.65
N MET A 12 15.98 -13.41 16.28
CA MET A 12 15.19 -13.51 15.04
C MET A 12 13.90 -12.67 15.06
N LYS A 13 13.32 -12.48 16.23
CA LYS A 13 12.17 -11.58 16.43
C LYS A 13 12.55 -10.08 16.30
N GLY A 14 13.82 -9.74 16.05
CA GLY A 14 14.30 -8.39 15.76
C GLY A 14 14.37 -8.04 14.27
N LYS A 15 14.06 -8.99 13.38
CA LYS A 15 14.10 -8.81 11.91
C LYS A 15 12.73 -8.76 11.22
N LEU A 16 11.63 -8.93 11.96
CA LEU A 16 10.28 -8.81 11.42
C LEU A 16 9.87 -7.33 11.45
N PHE A 17 10.25 -6.62 10.40
CA PHE A 17 9.65 -5.34 10.08
C PHE A 17 8.10 -5.45 10.16
N PRO A 18 7.40 -4.52 10.81
CA PRO A 18 7.49 -4.04 12.18
C PRO A 18 6.40 -4.74 13.04
N ALA A 19 6.39 -6.08 13.10
CA ALA A 19 5.24 -6.82 13.65
C ALA A 19 4.96 -6.54 15.15
N ARG A 20 6.00 -6.47 15.99
CA ARG A 20 5.80 -6.45 17.45
C ARG A 20 5.07 -5.22 17.99
N PRO A 21 5.42 -3.95 17.66
CA PRO A 21 4.68 -2.80 18.19
C PRO A 21 3.20 -2.83 17.81
N TYR A 22 2.89 -3.37 16.64
CA TYR A 22 1.51 -3.52 16.17
C TYR A 22 0.76 -4.64 16.89
N GLU A 23 1.41 -5.78 17.12
CA GLU A 23 0.87 -6.88 17.93
C GLU A 23 0.59 -6.42 19.36
N ASP A 24 1.57 -5.76 20.00
CA ASP A 24 1.46 -5.19 21.35
C ASP A 24 0.29 -4.18 21.43
N ALA A 25 0.14 -3.36 20.38
CA ALA A 25 -0.96 -2.40 20.24
C ALA A 25 -2.27 -3.05 19.79
N GLN A 26 -2.35 -4.37 19.58
CA GLN A 26 -3.52 -5.09 19.03
C GLN A 26 -4.12 -4.40 17.80
N ILE A 27 -3.26 -3.99 16.88
CA ILE A 27 -3.64 -3.40 15.60
C ILE A 27 -3.87 -4.52 14.58
N ASP A 28 -4.89 -4.32 13.76
CA ASP A 28 -5.25 -5.25 12.70
C ASP A 28 -4.07 -5.54 11.76
N LYS A 29 -3.89 -6.82 11.42
CA LYS A 29 -2.82 -7.34 10.57
C LYS A 29 -2.72 -6.64 9.23
N PHE A 30 -3.81 -6.12 8.67
CA PHE A 30 -3.77 -5.33 7.44
C PHE A 30 -2.69 -4.24 7.45
N TYR A 31 -2.47 -3.59 8.60
CA TYR A 31 -1.56 -2.45 8.69
C TYR A 31 -0.09 -2.81 8.84
N TRP A 32 0.27 -4.08 9.02
CA TRP A 32 1.65 -4.46 9.35
C TRP A 32 2.10 -5.84 8.88
N SER A 33 1.16 -6.70 8.49
CA SER A 33 1.44 -8.12 8.28
C SER A 33 2.13 -8.36 6.95
N ASP A 34 3.30 -8.98 7.00
CA ASP A 34 4.09 -9.44 5.86
C ASP A 34 3.61 -10.81 5.33
N ASN A 35 2.28 -10.98 5.14
CA ASN A 35 1.62 -12.28 4.97
C ASN A 35 2.07 -13.17 3.78
N GLY A 36 3.13 -12.82 3.04
CA GLY A 36 3.75 -13.69 2.05
C GLY A 36 5.26 -13.70 2.14
N TRP A 37 5.82 -14.89 1.91
CA TRP A 37 7.26 -15.11 1.90
C TRP A 37 7.95 -14.40 0.73
N ASP A 38 7.20 -14.12 -0.34
CA ASP A 38 7.70 -13.70 -1.65
C ASP A 38 7.17 -12.33 -2.08
N TYR A 39 6.53 -11.56 -1.21
CA TYR A 39 6.11 -10.19 -1.53
C TYR A 39 6.36 -9.20 -0.39
N THR A 40 6.45 -7.93 -0.77
CA THR A 40 6.39 -6.79 0.14
C THR A 40 5.09 -6.03 -0.08
N MET A 41 4.63 -5.28 0.94
CA MET A 41 3.39 -4.52 0.87
C MET A 41 3.48 -3.12 1.50
N ILE A 42 2.61 -2.24 1.00
CA ILE A 42 2.32 -0.92 1.57
C ILE A 42 0.81 -0.89 1.85
N PRO A 43 0.38 -0.82 3.12
CA PRO A 43 -1.03 -0.64 3.44
C PRO A 43 -1.49 0.76 3.03
N LEU A 44 -2.58 0.85 2.28
CA LEU A 44 -3.23 2.12 1.94
C LEU A 44 -4.41 2.36 2.92
N LEU A 45 -5.63 2.42 2.41
CA LEU A 45 -6.85 2.39 3.22
C LEU A 45 -7.55 1.06 3.00
N LYS A 46 -8.02 0.42 4.08
CA LYS A 46 -8.72 -0.86 3.98
C LYS A 46 -9.83 -0.82 2.91
N PRO A 47 -9.95 -1.86 2.07
CA PRO A 47 -9.13 -3.08 2.00
C PRO A 47 -7.94 -3.01 1.01
N TYR A 48 -7.57 -1.83 0.53
CA TYR A 48 -6.60 -1.63 -0.55
C TYR A 48 -5.16 -1.59 -0.05
N GLN A 49 -4.26 -2.24 -0.79
CA GLN A 49 -2.83 -2.26 -0.51
C GLN A 49 -2.04 -2.28 -1.81
N LEU A 50 -0.81 -1.75 -1.79
CA LEU A 50 0.16 -2.04 -2.84
C LEU A 50 0.96 -3.28 -2.46
N THR A 51 1.27 -4.12 -3.44
CA THR A 51 2.11 -5.31 -3.29
C THR A 51 3.15 -5.36 -4.38
N LYS A 52 4.37 -5.79 -4.05
CA LYS A 52 5.45 -6.04 -5.01
C LYS A 52 6.08 -7.39 -4.71
N LEU A 53 6.13 -8.26 -5.72
CA LEU A 53 6.81 -9.56 -5.59
C LEU A 53 8.32 -9.35 -5.45
N GLN A 54 8.97 -10.16 -4.62
CA GLN A 54 10.42 -10.11 -4.45
C GLN A 54 11.11 -10.44 -5.78
N GLY A 55 12.09 -9.60 -6.15
CA GLY A 55 12.79 -9.71 -7.43
C GLY A 55 12.00 -9.17 -8.63
N LYS A 56 10.83 -8.56 -8.43
CA LYS A 56 10.12 -7.76 -9.43
C LYS A 56 10.27 -6.27 -9.12
N GLU A 57 10.19 -5.46 -10.16
CA GLU A 57 10.31 -4.00 -10.05
C GLU A 57 8.94 -3.32 -9.86
N GLU A 58 7.86 -3.99 -10.26
CA GLU A 58 6.54 -3.38 -10.40
C GLU A 58 5.70 -3.50 -9.13
N TRP A 59 5.10 -2.39 -8.72
CA TRP A 59 4.04 -2.37 -7.71
C TRP A 59 2.69 -2.66 -8.35
N MET A 60 1.92 -3.51 -7.69
CA MET A 60 0.55 -3.86 -8.06
C MET A 60 -0.41 -3.32 -7.01
N LEU A 61 -1.49 -2.68 -7.43
CA LEU A 61 -2.58 -2.32 -6.52
C LEU A 61 -3.55 -3.49 -6.41
N ASN A 62 -3.75 -3.99 -5.20
CA ASN A 62 -4.78 -4.99 -4.92
C ASN A 62 -6.17 -4.33 -4.96
N THR A 63 -6.92 -4.63 -6.01
CA THR A 63 -8.28 -4.12 -6.26
C THR A 63 -9.37 -5.17 -6.05
N SER A 64 -9.05 -6.35 -5.52
CA SER A 64 -9.96 -7.52 -5.40
C SER A 64 -11.27 -7.24 -4.66
N ALA A 65 -11.30 -6.23 -3.78
CA ALA A 65 -12.49 -5.85 -3.04
C ALA A 65 -13.34 -4.76 -3.72
N SER A 66 -12.94 -4.32 -4.92
CA SER A 66 -13.69 -3.31 -5.68
C SER A 66 -14.94 -3.92 -6.29
N LYS A 67 -16.02 -3.11 -6.39
CA LYS A 67 -17.29 -3.57 -6.98
C LYS A 67 -17.22 -3.73 -8.50
N ASN A 68 -16.40 -2.94 -9.16
CA ASN A 68 -16.17 -3.07 -10.59
C ASN A 68 -15.04 -4.09 -10.79
N GLU A 69 -15.18 -4.97 -11.77
CA GLU A 69 -14.06 -5.81 -12.20
C GLU A 69 -12.95 -4.91 -12.73
N ILE A 70 -11.78 -5.03 -12.13
CA ILE A 70 -10.59 -4.27 -12.50
C ILE A 70 -9.53 -5.30 -12.80
N SER A 71 -9.03 -5.32 -14.03
CA SER A 71 -7.79 -6.06 -14.31
C SER A 71 -6.70 -5.50 -13.42
N ASP A 72 -5.88 -6.35 -12.80
CA ASP A 72 -4.79 -5.95 -11.90
C ASP A 72 -4.13 -4.64 -12.35
N ALA A 73 -4.23 -3.62 -11.49
CA ALA A 73 -3.66 -2.31 -11.77
C ALA A 73 -2.15 -2.38 -11.51
N THR A 74 -1.39 -2.58 -12.59
CA THR A 74 0.06 -2.74 -12.60
C THR A 74 0.62 -2.23 -13.95
N PRO A 75 1.81 -1.60 -13.99
CA PRO A 75 2.59 -1.15 -12.83
C PRO A 75 2.00 0.14 -12.22
N ILE A 76 2.04 0.29 -10.90
CA ILE A 76 1.70 1.54 -10.23
C ILE A 76 2.95 2.43 -10.18
N GLU A 77 2.95 3.52 -10.93
CA GLU A 77 4.06 4.49 -10.97
C GLU A 77 3.99 5.49 -9.82
N SER A 78 2.76 5.88 -9.43
CA SER A 78 2.56 6.85 -8.37
C SER A 78 1.22 6.68 -7.67
N ILE A 79 1.19 7.07 -6.40
CA ILE A 79 0.03 6.93 -5.53
C ILE A 79 -0.16 8.16 -4.66
N SER A 80 -1.40 8.46 -4.31
CA SER A 80 -1.76 9.42 -3.28
C SER A 80 -2.93 8.86 -2.48
N VAL A 81 -2.94 9.19 -1.18
CA VAL A 81 -3.99 8.78 -0.26
C VAL A 81 -4.44 10.01 0.50
N ASN A 82 -5.73 10.32 0.42
CA ASN A 82 -6.30 11.47 1.10
C ASN A 82 -7.70 11.12 1.61
N THR A 83 -7.92 11.25 2.92
CA THR A 83 -9.19 10.93 3.59
C THR A 83 -9.72 9.54 3.26
N ILE A 84 -10.64 9.42 2.30
CA ILE A 84 -11.26 8.17 1.83
C ILE A 84 -10.86 7.81 0.39
N TYR A 85 -9.99 8.62 -0.22
CA TYR A 85 -9.60 8.48 -1.61
C TYR A 85 -8.20 7.89 -1.74
N ILE A 86 -8.06 6.98 -2.70
CA ILE A 86 -6.78 6.49 -3.19
C ILE A 86 -6.75 6.78 -4.69
N TYR A 87 -5.72 7.45 -5.18
CA TYR A 87 -5.65 7.84 -6.58
C TYR A 87 -4.21 7.90 -7.06
N GLY A 88 -3.99 7.77 -8.36
CA GLY A 88 -2.64 7.65 -8.86
C GLY A 88 -2.56 7.35 -10.35
N ILE A 89 -1.38 6.90 -10.74
CA ILE A 89 -1.01 6.64 -12.12
C ILE A 89 -0.59 5.18 -12.23
N GLN A 90 -1.28 4.44 -13.09
CA GLN A 90 -0.82 3.16 -13.58
C GLN A 90 -0.03 3.41 -14.88
N GLY A 91 1.22 2.96 -14.88
CA GLY A 91 2.13 3.09 -16.01
C GLY A 91 1.70 2.27 -17.21
N GLU A 92 2.44 2.47 -18.30
CA GLU A 92 2.26 1.67 -19.49
C GLU A 92 2.66 0.21 -19.21
N ARG A 93 1.95 -0.75 -19.81
CA ARG A 93 2.29 -2.17 -19.66
C ARG A 93 2.24 -2.88 -20.99
N LEU A 94 3.16 -3.81 -21.22
CA LEU A 94 3.08 -4.71 -22.37
C LEU A 94 1.86 -5.64 -22.19
N ASN A 95 1.01 -5.67 -23.20
CA ASN A 95 -0.03 -6.68 -23.30
C ASN A 95 0.59 -7.96 -23.89
N PHE A 96 0.67 -9.02 -23.10
CA PHE A 96 1.28 -10.29 -23.51
C PHE A 96 0.46 -11.06 -24.55
N GLU A 97 -0.83 -10.73 -24.76
CA GLU A 97 -1.68 -11.40 -25.73
C GLU A 97 -1.47 -10.88 -27.15
N ASN A 98 -1.26 -9.57 -27.30
CA ASN A 98 -1.16 -8.91 -28.61
C ASN A 98 0.15 -8.14 -28.83
N THR A 99 1.08 -8.15 -27.86
CA THR A 99 2.38 -7.44 -27.87
C THR A 99 2.29 -5.92 -27.99
N GLU A 100 1.11 -5.34 -27.81
CA GLU A 100 0.91 -3.90 -27.80
C GLU A 100 1.19 -3.31 -26.42
N MET A 101 1.60 -2.04 -26.38
CA MET A 101 1.69 -1.30 -25.12
C MET A 101 0.31 -0.77 -24.75
N ASN A 102 -0.23 -1.25 -23.62
CA ASN A 102 -1.37 -0.60 -23.00
C ASN A 102 -0.93 0.78 -22.52
N PRO A 103 -1.69 1.84 -22.84
CA PRO A 103 -1.31 3.19 -22.48
C PRO A 103 -1.40 3.40 -20.96
N LYS A 104 -0.74 4.45 -20.50
CA LYS A 104 -0.86 4.97 -19.14
C LYS A 104 -2.32 5.28 -18.82
N VAL A 105 -2.78 4.86 -17.63
CA VAL A 105 -4.12 5.16 -17.13
C VAL A 105 -4.05 5.79 -15.75
N TYR A 106 -4.99 6.68 -15.48
CA TYR A 106 -5.12 7.35 -14.19
C TYR A 106 -6.31 6.75 -13.46
N PHE A 107 -6.22 6.59 -12.14
CA PHE A 107 -7.29 5.97 -11.36
C PHE A 107 -7.65 6.80 -10.13
N LEU A 108 -8.90 6.67 -9.72
CA LEU A 108 -9.43 7.21 -8.47
C LEU A 108 -10.35 6.19 -7.83
N ILE A 109 -10.13 5.94 -6.54
CA ILE A 109 -10.87 4.99 -5.72
C ILE A 109 -11.53 5.76 -4.59
N ASN A 110 -12.83 5.57 -4.41
CA ASN A 110 -13.53 5.94 -3.19
C ASN A 110 -13.70 4.68 -2.33
N THR A 111 -13.00 4.62 -1.20
CA THR A 111 -12.94 3.40 -0.37
C THR A 111 -14.22 3.13 0.42
N LYS A 112 -15.10 4.13 0.60
CA LYS A 112 -16.42 3.90 1.21
C LYS A 112 -17.37 3.17 0.27
N ASP A 113 -17.32 3.53 -1.01
CA ASP A 113 -18.24 2.97 -2.01
C ASP A 113 -17.65 1.75 -2.73
N LEU A 114 -16.35 1.48 -2.52
CA LEU A 114 -15.55 0.43 -3.19
C LEU A 114 -15.59 0.57 -4.71
N ASN A 115 -15.65 1.81 -5.18
CA ASN A 115 -15.74 2.15 -6.59
C ASN A 115 -14.41 2.68 -7.10
N VAL A 116 -14.04 2.26 -8.32
CA VAL A 116 -12.84 2.72 -9.02
C VAL A 116 -13.25 3.32 -10.36
N ILE A 117 -12.68 4.49 -10.64
CA ILE A 117 -12.87 5.22 -11.89
C ILE A 117 -11.51 5.31 -12.57
N PHE A 118 -11.48 4.97 -13.85
CA PHE A 118 -10.30 5.13 -14.70
C PHE A 118 -10.48 6.32 -15.65
N PHE A 119 -9.35 6.94 -15.99
CA PHE A 119 -9.28 8.02 -16.95
C PHE A 119 -8.15 7.73 -17.92
N ASP A 120 -8.44 7.82 -19.22
CA ASP A 120 -7.43 7.69 -20.28
C ASP A 120 -6.69 9.02 -20.54
N LYS A 121 -7.15 10.11 -19.91
CA LYS A 121 -6.60 11.47 -20.08
C LYS A 121 -6.30 12.11 -18.74
N GLU A 122 -5.08 12.59 -18.58
CA GLU A 122 -4.64 13.31 -17.39
C GLU A 122 -5.53 14.52 -17.06
N SER A 123 -5.99 15.24 -18.08
CA SER A 123 -6.83 16.42 -17.91
C SER A 123 -8.19 16.08 -17.29
N ALA A 124 -8.78 14.94 -17.65
CA ALA A 124 -10.04 14.47 -17.07
C ALA A 124 -9.83 14.04 -15.61
N PHE A 125 -8.73 13.34 -15.34
CA PHE A 125 -8.34 12.97 -13.99
C PHE A 125 -8.14 14.19 -13.08
N LYS A 126 -7.33 15.17 -13.51
CA LYS A 126 -7.10 16.42 -12.77
C LYS A 126 -8.38 17.24 -12.55
N ALA A 127 -9.29 17.25 -13.53
CA ALA A 127 -10.59 17.90 -13.36
C ALA A 127 -11.41 17.25 -12.23
N GLU A 128 -11.40 15.92 -12.13
CA GLU A 128 -12.09 15.22 -11.06
C GLU A 128 -11.41 15.43 -9.70
N LEU A 129 -10.06 15.41 -9.63
CA LEU A 129 -9.33 15.73 -8.39
C LEU A 129 -9.69 17.13 -7.87
N LYS A 130 -9.73 18.13 -8.76
CA LYS A 130 -10.11 19.50 -8.41
C LYS A 130 -11.55 19.60 -7.94
N LYS A 131 -12.48 18.90 -8.60
CA LYS A 131 -13.90 18.84 -8.18
C LYS A 131 -14.06 18.25 -6.78
N LEU A 132 -13.22 17.27 -6.42
CA LEU A 132 -13.20 16.63 -5.11
C LEU A 132 -12.30 17.36 -4.08
N ASN A 133 -11.67 18.46 -4.47
CA ASN A 133 -10.71 19.22 -3.67
C ASN A 133 -9.55 18.35 -3.14
N LEU A 134 -9.04 17.44 -3.98
CA LEU A 134 -7.92 16.56 -3.66
C LEU A 134 -6.59 17.17 -4.11
N PRO A 135 -5.51 17.00 -3.34
CA PRO A 135 -4.19 17.51 -3.71
C PRO A 135 -3.60 16.74 -4.90
N GLU A 136 -2.96 17.46 -5.82
CA GLU A 136 -2.21 16.87 -6.95
C GLU A 136 -0.77 16.49 -6.56
N THR A 137 -0.61 15.95 -5.34
CA THR A 137 0.68 15.45 -4.84
C THR A 137 0.68 13.94 -4.92
N PHE A 138 1.63 13.40 -5.67
CA PHE A 138 1.79 11.96 -5.89
C PHE A 138 3.12 11.50 -5.30
N LEU A 139 3.09 10.33 -4.67
CA LEU A 139 4.24 9.70 -4.03
C LEU A 139 4.71 8.53 -4.88
N ASN A 140 6.02 8.33 -4.92
CA ASN A 140 6.62 7.15 -5.51
C ASN A 140 6.46 5.96 -4.54
N PRO A 141 5.90 4.81 -4.96
CA PRO A 141 5.71 3.66 -4.09
C PRO A 141 6.99 3.11 -3.44
N ASP A 142 8.14 3.14 -4.12
CA ASP A 142 9.41 2.70 -3.53
C ASP A 142 9.86 3.62 -2.41
N GLU A 143 9.74 4.95 -2.58
CA GLU A 143 10.05 5.92 -1.54
C GLU A 143 9.11 5.75 -0.33
N VAL A 144 7.82 5.55 -0.58
CA VAL A 144 6.83 5.27 0.46
C VAL A 144 7.20 3.99 1.22
N PHE A 145 7.61 2.94 0.52
CA PHE A 145 7.99 1.69 1.15
C PHE A 145 9.26 1.83 2.00
N GLU A 146 10.27 2.56 1.53
CA GLU A 146 11.47 2.82 2.33
C GLU A 146 11.17 3.72 3.53
N GLN A 147 10.29 4.70 3.41
CA GLN A 147 9.81 5.49 4.55
C GLN A 147 9.10 4.60 5.56
N TYR A 148 8.16 3.78 5.09
CA TYR A 148 7.43 2.83 5.92
C TYR A 148 8.37 1.87 6.65
N LYS A 149 9.42 1.40 5.96
CA LYS A 149 10.48 0.56 6.54
C LYS A 149 11.17 1.18 7.77
N ASN A 150 11.35 2.48 7.74
CA ASN A 150 12.08 3.22 8.77
C ASN A 150 11.15 3.74 9.87
N ASP A 151 10.01 4.34 9.50
CA ASP A 151 8.93 4.68 10.42
C ASP A 151 7.65 4.01 9.95
N PRO A 152 7.23 2.92 10.61
CA PRO A 152 6.09 2.14 10.18
C PRO A 152 4.82 2.81 10.66
N VAL A 153 4.59 4.07 10.29
CA VAL A 153 3.36 4.80 10.54
C VAL A 153 3.15 5.72 9.34
N LEU A 154 2.25 5.32 8.43
CA LEU A 154 2.01 6.11 7.23
C LEU A 154 1.08 7.30 7.52
N PRO A 155 1.22 8.44 6.81
CA PRO A 155 0.42 9.64 7.08
C PRO A 155 -1.09 9.43 6.98
N TRP A 156 -1.54 8.46 6.17
CA TRP A 156 -2.96 8.13 5.98
C TRP A 156 -3.50 7.09 6.96
N PHE A 157 -2.70 6.60 7.91
CA PHE A 157 -3.24 5.70 8.92
C PHE A 157 -4.32 6.40 9.75
N PRO A 158 -5.39 5.68 10.14
CA PRO A 158 -6.36 6.16 11.10
C PRO A 158 -5.69 6.70 12.38
N ASP A 159 -6.21 7.79 12.94
CA ASP A 159 -5.62 8.47 14.10
C ASP A 159 -5.61 7.58 15.35
N ASP A 160 -6.60 6.69 15.51
CA ASP A 160 -6.62 5.71 16.59
C ASP A 160 -5.45 4.72 16.49
N ILE A 161 -5.10 4.29 15.28
CA ILE A 161 -3.95 3.40 15.03
C ILE A 161 -2.64 4.12 15.35
N LYS A 162 -2.48 5.35 14.86
CA LYS A 162 -1.30 6.19 15.15
C LYS A 162 -1.12 6.37 16.66
N LYS A 163 -2.18 6.72 17.37
CA LYS A 163 -2.17 6.93 18.82
C LYS A 163 -1.77 5.65 19.58
N ARG A 164 -2.34 4.50 19.23
CA ARG A 164 -2.00 3.22 19.88
C ARG A 164 -0.53 2.82 19.65
N LEU A 165 0.02 3.09 18.46
CA LEU A 165 1.44 2.86 18.19
C LEU A 165 2.35 3.79 19.00
N GLU A 166 1.94 5.05 19.20
CA GLU A 166 2.67 6.01 20.03
C GLU A 166 2.67 5.61 21.51
N GLU A 167 1.53 5.19 22.05
CA GLU A 167 1.41 4.70 23.44
C GLU A 167 2.35 3.51 23.72
N VAL A 168 2.48 2.57 22.76
CA VAL A 168 3.42 1.43 22.87
C VAL A 168 4.88 1.86 22.72
N LYS A 169 5.19 2.89 21.93
CA LYS A 169 6.53 3.46 21.80
C LYS A 169 6.98 4.17 23.08
N VAL A 170 6.09 4.91 23.75
CA VAL A 170 6.39 5.70 24.97
C VAL A 170 6.36 4.85 26.25
N GLY A 171 5.59 3.76 26.27
CA GLY A 171 5.50 2.84 27.42
C GLY A 171 6.63 1.82 27.54
N LYS A 172 7.70 1.92 26.73
CA LYS A 172 8.90 1.08 26.75
C LYS A 172 10.11 1.87 27.22
#